data_AF-A0A382SFS7-F1
#
_entry.id   AF-A0A382SFS7-F1
#
_cell.length_a   1.000
_cell.length_b   1.000
_cell.length_c   1.000
_cell.angle_alpha   90.00
_cell.angle_beta   90.00
_cell.angle_gamma   90.00
#
_symmetry.space_group_name_H-M   'P 1'
#
loop_
_entity.id
_entity.type
_entity.pdbx_description
1 polymer ?
#
loop_
_entity_poly.entity_id
_entity_poly.type
_entity_poly.pdbx_seq_one_letter_code
_entity_poly.pdbx_strand_id
1 'polypeptide(L)'
;FNRSKFIDLIQDYIVAMELSHNDGVEDQHQPLQPNGWYWDLILDFRFKNVYKILEYRNTPILEIVKNIHIIQEKFHAVSVSR
;
A
#
# COMPACT_ATOMS: atom_id res chain seq x y z
N PHE A 1 -15.96 4.81 -12.47
CA PHE A 1 -15.67 3.77 -11.47
C PHE A 1 -15.57 4.41 -10.09
N ASN A 2 -16.15 3.82 -9.04
CA ASN A 2 -16.02 4.32 -7.66
C ASN A 2 -15.22 3.30 -6.85
N ARG A 3 -13.97 3.66 -6.49
CA ARG A 3 -13.02 2.77 -5.82
C ARG A 3 -13.50 2.33 -4.45
N SER A 4 -14.01 3.25 -3.62
CA SER A 4 -14.45 2.93 -2.26
C SER A 4 -15.61 1.94 -2.26
N LYS A 5 -16.63 2.16 -3.11
CA LYS A 5 -17.76 1.23 -3.24
C LYS A 5 -17.33 -0.16 -3.69
N PHE A 6 -16.35 -0.25 -4.58
CA PHE A 6 -15.83 -1.53 -5.02
C PHE A 6 -15.09 -2.26 -3.90
N ILE A 7 -14.24 -1.55 -3.15
CA ILE A 7 -13.51 -2.11 -2.01
C ILE A 7 -14.48 -2.58 -0.92
N ASP A 8 -15.50 -1.79 -0.60
CA ASP A 8 -16.51 -2.16 0.40
C ASP A 8 -17.29 -3.43 -0.01
N LEU A 9 -17.52 -3.62 -1.32
CA LEU A 9 -18.18 -4.82 -1.85
C LEU A 9 -17.33 -6.08 -1.70
N ILE A 10 -16.00 -5.98 -1.82
CA ILE A 10 -15.11 -7.14 -1.83
C ILE A 10 -14.32 -7.33 -0.52
N GLN A 11 -14.47 -6.45 0.46
CA GLN A 11 -13.58 -6.34 1.63
C GLN A 11 -13.34 -7.66 2.37
N ASP A 12 -14.38 -8.50 2.52
CA ASP A 12 -14.31 -9.77 3.25
C ASP A 12 -13.56 -10.87 2.48
N TYR A 13 -13.32 -10.66 1.18
CA TYR A 13 -12.60 -11.57 0.30
C TYR A 13 -11.13 -11.17 0.11
N ILE A 14 -10.69 -10.01 0.65
CA ILE A 14 -9.32 -9.54 0.53
C ILE A 14 -8.43 -10.26 1.55
N VAL A 15 -7.58 -11.17 1.07
CA VAL A 15 -6.62 -11.92 1.90
C VAL A 15 -5.20 -11.34 1.88
N ALA A 16 -4.86 -10.64 0.80
CA ALA A 16 -3.57 -9.97 0.62
C ALA A 16 -3.74 -8.70 -0.23
N MET A 17 -2.80 -7.77 -0.09
CA MET A 17 -2.68 -6.56 -0.89
C MET A 17 -1.29 -6.53 -1.51
N GLU A 18 -1.26 -6.46 -2.83
CA GLU A 18 -0.05 -6.17 -3.60
C GLU A 18 0.14 -4.65 -3.68
N LEU A 19 1.33 -4.19 -3.30
CA LEU A 19 1.61 -2.78 -3.08
C LEU A 19 2.72 -2.32 -4.01
N SER A 20 2.33 -1.47 -4.95
CA SER A 20 3.22 -0.79 -5.88
C SER A 20 2.63 0.57 -6.27
N HIS A 21 3.42 1.40 -6.95
CA HIS A 21 3.01 2.71 -7.45
C HIS A 21 3.13 2.76 -8.98
N ASN A 22 2.20 3.49 -9.58
CA ASN A 22 2.22 3.82 -11.00
C ASN A 22 1.72 5.26 -11.24
N ASP A 23 1.92 5.76 -12.46
CA ASP A 23 1.47 7.09 -12.88
C ASP A 23 -0.01 7.12 -13.34
N GLY A 24 -0.70 5.97 -13.28
CA GLY A 24 -2.08 5.80 -13.74
C GLY A 24 -2.23 5.69 -15.26
N VAL A 25 -1.13 5.61 -16.00
CA VAL A 25 -1.11 5.41 -17.46
C VAL A 25 -0.53 4.03 -17.79
N GLU A 26 0.65 3.73 -17.26
CA GLU A 26 1.31 2.43 -17.41
C GLU A 26 1.39 1.71 -16.07
N ASP A 27 1.64 0.41 -16.09
CA ASP A 27 1.83 -0.38 -14.88
C ASP A 27 3.33 -0.60 -14.61
N GLN A 28 3.96 0.37 -13.94
CA GLN A 28 5.42 0.38 -13.78
C GLN A 28 5.92 -0.45 -12.59
N HIS A 29 5.08 -0.73 -11.60
CA HIS A 29 5.45 -1.38 -10.33
C HIS A 29 6.62 -0.67 -9.61
N GLN A 30 6.45 0.62 -9.32
CA GLN A 30 7.44 1.42 -8.60
C GLN A 30 7.25 1.33 -7.08
N PRO A 31 8.27 1.67 -6.28
CA PRO A 31 8.13 1.86 -4.84
C PRO A 31 7.04 2.86 -4.45
N LEU A 32 6.39 2.63 -3.31
CA LEU A 32 5.34 3.53 -2.80
C LEU A 32 5.88 4.93 -2.50
N GLN A 33 5.19 5.96 -2.94
CA GLN A 33 5.45 7.36 -2.57
C GLN A 33 4.85 7.73 -1.20
N PRO A 34 5.50 8.57 -0.39
CA PRO A 34 5.02 8.97 0.95
C PRO A 34 3.64 9.64 1.00
N ASN A 35 3.23 10.29 -0.09
CA ASN A 35 1.97 11.01 -0.26
C ASN A 35 0.98 10.29 -1.21
N GLY A 36 1.22 9.01 -1.50
CA GLY A 36 0.36 8.21 -2.35
C GLY A 36 -1.06 8.07 -1.80
N TRP A 37 -2.06 8.14 -2.68
CA TRP A 37 -3.48 8.07 -2.32
C TRP A 37 -3.89 6.74 -1.65
N TYR A 38 -3.12 5.67 -1.86
CA TYR A 38 -3.44 4.33 -1.38
C TYR A 38 -3.16 4.15 0.12
N TRP A 39 -2.45 5.07 0.78
CA TRP A 39 -2.13 4.93 2.20
C TRP A 39 -3.39 4.87 3.06
N ASP A 40 -4.45 5.59 2.68
CA ASP A 40 -5.74 5.53 3.38
C ASP A 40 -6.35 4.12 3.37
N LEU A 41 -6.11 3.35 2.31
CA LEU A 41 -6.57 1.97 2.19
C LEU A 41 -5.62 0.97 2.86
N ILE A 42 -4.31 1.14 2.67
CA ILE A 42 -3.28 0.26 3.28
C ILE A 42 -3.39 0.31 4.81
N LEU A 43 -3.71 1.48 5.36
CA LEU A 43 -3.79 1.75 6.81
C LEU A 43 -5.22 1.61 7.35
N ASP A 44 -6.20 1.29 6.50
CA ASP A 44 -7.57 1.03 6.93
C ASP A 44 -7.58 -0.12 7.94
N PHE A 45 -8.28 0.08 9.07
CA PHE A 45 -8.31 -0.89 10.15
C PHE A 45 -8.88 -2.25 9.71
N ARG A 46 -9.80 -2.25 8.73
CA ARG A 46 -10.37 -3.47 8.15
C ARG A 46 -9.29 -4.41 7.61
N PHE A 47 -8.21 -3.83 7.08
CA PHE A 47 -7.13 -4.58 6.45
C PHE A 47 -5.89 -4.69 7.33
N LYS A 48 -5.99 -4.41 8.64
CA LYS A 48 -4.85 -4.49 9.57
C LYS A 48 -4.11 -5.83 9.50
N ASN A 49 -4.87 -6.94 9.43
CA ASN A 49 -4.32 -8.30 9.45
C ASN A 49 -4.12 -8.92 8.06
N VAL A 50 -4.49 -8.21 6.99
CA VAL A 50 -4.29 -8.65 5.60
C VAL A 50 -2.79 -8.67 5.27
N TYR A 51 -2.30 -9.61 4.46
CA TYR A 51 -0.89 -9.62 4.07
C TYR A 51 -0.55 -8.45 3.14
N LYS A 52 0.63 -7.82 3.33
CA LYS A 52 1.13 -6.74 2.48
C LYS A 52 2.32 -7.26 1.70
N ILE A 53 2.21 -7.29 0.38
CA ILE A 53 3.23 -7.78 -0.54
C ILE A 53 3.81 -6.58 -1.27
N LEU A 54 5.12 -6.38 -1.14
CA LEU A 54 5.82 -5.31 -1.85
C LEU A 54 6.24 -5.85 -3.21
N GLU A 55 5.71 -5.26 -4.28
CA GLU A 55 5.87 -5.78 -5.63
C GLU A 55 6.46 -4.70 -6.54
N TYR A 56 7.70 -4.92 -6.97
CA TYR A 56 8.47 -3.93 -7.72
C TYR A 56 9.14 -4.54 -8.95
N ARG A 57 9.29 -3.75 -10.01
CA ARG A 57 10.08 -4.13 -11.19
C ARG A 57 11.35 -3.29 -11.30
N ASN A 58 12.46 -3.92 -11.67
CA ASN A 58 13.75 -3.25 -11.95
C ASN A 58 14.20 -2.25 -10.87
N THR A 59 13.84 -2.48 -9.60
CA THR A 59 14.06 -1.54 -8.51
C THR A 59 15.34 -1.87 -7.75
N PRO A 60 16.27 -0.92 -7.56
CA PRO A 60 17.49 -1.15 -6.78
C PRO A 60 17.18 -1.51 -5.32
N ILE A 61 17.98 -2.40 -4.74
CA ILE A 61 17.81 -2.84 -3.34
C ILE A 61 17.77 -1.68 -2.34
N LEU A 62 18.54 -0.60 -2.60
CA LEU A 62 18.54 0.58 -1.74
C LEU A 62 17.18 1.28 -1.72
N GLU A 63 16.48 1.33 -2.85
CA GLU A 63 15.13 1.91 -2.94
C GLU A 63 14.10 1.02 -2.26
N ILE A 64 14.25 -0.31 -2.34
CA ILE A 64 13.42 -1.27 -1.59
C ILE A 64 13.56 -1.02 -0.10
N VAL A 65 14.80 -0.90 0.40
CA VAL A 65 15.07 -0.62 1.82
C VAL A 65 14.45 0.71 2.25
N LYS A 66 14.60 1.78 1.45
CA LYS A 66 13.94 3.06 1.73
C LYS A 66 12.41 2.92 1.80
N ASN A 67 11.82 2.13 0.91
CA ASN A 67 10.37 1.92 0.92
C ASN A 67 9.89 1.18 2.18
N ILE A 68 10.64 0.17 2.62
CA ILE A 68 10.37 -0.53 3.89
C ILE A 68 10.35 0.46 5.06
N HIS A 69 11.29 1.41 5.11
CA HIS A 69 11.30 2.44 6.15
C HIS A 69 10.06 3.34 6.10
N ILE A 70 9.68 3.83 4.91
CA ILE A 70 8.45 4.63 4.73
C ILE A 70 7.22 3.86 5.24
N ILE A 71 7.13 2.57 4.90
CA ILE A 71 6.03 1.71 5.34
C ILE A 71 6.02 1.57 6.86
N GLN A 72 7.17 1.30 7.47
CA GLN A 72 7.30 1.19 8.93
C GLN A 72 6.90 2.49 9.65
N GLU A 73 7.34 3.64 9.15
CA GLU A 73 6.97 4.95 9.67
C GLU A 73 5.45 5.19 9.61
N LYS A 74 4.82 4.86 8.47
CA LYS A 74 3.36 5.00 8.30
C LYS A 74 2.59 4.11 9.28
N PHE A 75 2.96 2.84 9.43
CA PHE A 75 2.31 1.94 10.38
C PHE A 75 2.56 2.36 11.84
N HIS A 76 3.76 2.87 12.16
CA HIS A 76 4.06 3.35 13.50
C HIS A 76 3.25 4.60 13.86
N ALA A 77 3.14 5.57 12.95
CA ALA A 77 2.35 6.80 13.17
C ALA A 77 0.87 6.49 13.49
N VAL A 78 0.28 5.51 12.81
CA VAL A 78 -1.09 5.05 13.10
C VAL A 78 -1.20 4.38 14.45
N SER A 79 -0.18 3.61 14.87
CA SER A 79 -0.19 2.91 16.17
C SER A 79 -0.13 3.84 17.37
N VAL A 80 0.55 4.98 17.24
CA VAL A 80 0.72 5.98 18.32
C VAL A 80 -0.48 6.94 18.40
N SER A 81 -1.23 7.09 17.32
CA SER A 81 -2.38 8.01 17.22
C SER A 81 -3.71 7.42 17.74
N ARG A 82 -3.69 6.22 18.31
CA ARG A 82 -4.86 5.49 18.82
C ARG A 82 -4.72 5.25 20.32
#